data_AF-A0A2N8BWN8-F1
#
_entry.id   AF-A0A2N8BWN8-F1
#
_cell.length_a   1.000
_cell.length_b   1.000
_cell.length_c   1.000
_cell.angle_alpha   90.00
_cell.angle_beta   90.00
_cell.angle_gamma   90.00
#
_symmetry.space_group_name_H-M   'P 1'
#
loop_
_entity.id
_entity.type
_entity.pdbx_description
1 polymer ?
#
loop_
_entity_poly.entity_id
_entity_poly.type
_entity_poly.pdbx_seq_one_letter_code
_entity_poly.pdbx_strand_id
1 'polypeptide(L)'
;MQPEREWPGAIVHLTLEQLTESVLQTEEDMRFANQLARTAGERVKASALSMQSSASVLGDLNLYMQRLDQVFDELGAQSMRIGAIVGSIQDISRQTNLLALNAAIEAARAGSHGRGFAVVADEVRNLSRQAADSSAQIRQIATGLEQSAEHARQGIEQLAGSTRLGLEKAEVALHSMGELQSGALARVEVVERIMARLAGLHDLALQAKRMVV
;
A
#
# COMPACT_ATOMS: atom_id res chain seq x y z
N MET A 1 -65.72 51.28 -23.43
CA MET A 1 -64.54 50.57 -23.99
C MET A 1 -64.53 49.19 -23.35
N GLN A 2 -65.02 48.18 -24.06
CA GLN A 2 -65.00 46.78 -23.61
C GLN A 2 -63.62 46.19 -23.96
N PRO A 3 -63.02 45.35 -23.11
CA PRO A 3 -61.76 44.69 -23.43
C PRO A 3 -61.98 43.70 -24.58
N GLU A 4 -61.06 43.70 -25.54
CA GLU A 4 -60.97 42.71 -26.61
C GLU A 4 -60.96 41.31 -25.99
N ARG A 5 -61.95 40.48 -26.34
CA ARG A 5 -61.89 39.04 -26.06
C ARG A 5 -60.84 38.46 -27.00
N GLU A 6 -59.65 38.19 -26.49
CA GLU A 6 -58.68 37.32 -27.16
C GLU A 6 -59.39 36.02 -27.55
N TRP A 7 -59.29 35.64 -28.82
CA TRP A 7 -59.91 34.43 -29.33
C TRP A 7 -59.28 33.20 -28.64
N PRO A 8 -60.08 32.22 -28.16
CA PRO A 8 -59.56 31.04 -27.47
C PRO A 8 -58.45 30.31 -28.24
N GLY A 9 -58.50 30.31 -29.59
CA GLY A 9 -57.50 29.69 -30.45
C GLY A 9 -56.11 30.35 -30.40
N ALA A 10 -56.03 31.69 -30.22
CA ALA A 10 -54.74 32.39 -30.15
C ALA A 10 -53.99 32.07 -28.85
N ILE A 11 -54.71 31.98 -27.72
CA ILE A 11 -54.16 31.55 -26.43
C ILE A 11 -53.71 30.08 -26.48
N VAL A 12 -54.50 29.21 -27.11
CA VAL A 12 -54.14 27.79 -27.30
C VAL A 12 -52.91 27.64 -28.19
N HIS A 13 -52.78 28.44 -29.26
CA HIS A 13 -51.59 28.41 -30.11
C HIS A 13 -50.33 28.86 -29.37
N LEU A 14 -50.39 29.98 -28.64
CA LEU A 14 -49.26 30.50 -27.85
C LEU A 14 -48.81 29.50 -26.77
N THR A 15 -49.76 28.88 -26.08
CA THR A 15 -49.45 27.87 -25.04
C THR A 15 -48.87 26.59 -25.62
N LEU A 16 -49.32 26.13 -26.80
CA LEU A 16 -48.72 25.00 -27.52
C LEU A 16 -47.29 25.30 -28.01
N GLU A 17 -47.01 26.54 -28.39
CA GLU A 17 -45.67 26.98 -28.78
C GLU A 17 -44.72 26.98 -27.58
N GLN A 18 -45.15 27.55 -26.45
CA GLN A 18 -44.40 27.48 -25.18
C GLN A 18 -44.17 26.04 -24.71
N LEU A 19 -45.17 25.16 -24.85
CA LEU A 19 -45.04 23.74 -24.52
C LEU A 19 -44.00 23.07 -25.42
N THR A 20 -44.02 23.34 -26.72
CA THR A 20 -43.06 22.76 -27.67
C THR A 20 -41.64 23.19 -27.35
N GLU A 21 -41.44 24.48 -27.05
CA GLU A 21 -40.15 25.02 -26.60
C GLU A 21 -39.68 24.34 -25.31
N SER A 22 -40.56 24.23 -24.30
CA SER A 22 -40.24 23.57 -23.03
C SER A 22 -39.89 22.09 -23.21
N VAL A 23 -40.58 21.36 -24.10
CA VAL A 23 -40.26 19.96 -24.43
C VAL A 23 -38.88 19.87 -25.06
N LEU A 24 -38.56 20.72 -26.04
CA LEU A 24 -37.25 20.74 -26.69
C LEU A 24 -36.11 21.05 -25.70
N GLN A 25 -36.31 22.00 -24.80
CA GLN A 25 -35.34 22.32 -23.76
C GLN A 25 -35.15 21.14 -22.80
N THR A 26 -36.23 20.48 -22.39
CA THR A 26 -36.16 19.30 -21.51
C THR A 26 -35.47 18.12 -22.22
N GLU A 27 -35.64 17.97 -23.53
CA GLU A 27 -34.91 16.95 -24.31
C GLU A 27 -33.40 17.22 -24.32
N GLU A 28 -32.99 18.48 -24.48
CA GLU A 28 -31.59 18.87 -24.43
C GLU A 28 -30.98 18.56 -23.05
N ASP A 29 -31.67 18.97 -21.97
CA ASP A 29 -31.27 18.66 -20.59
C ASP A 29 -31.13 17.15 -20.36
N MET A 30 -32.06 16.36 -20.90
CA MET A 30 -32.03 14.90 -20.81
C MET A 30 -30.88 14.29 -21.60
N ARG A 31 -30.58 14.77 -22.81
CA ARG A 31 -29.40 14.33 -23.56
C ARG A 31 -28.11 14.61 -22.78
N PHE A 32 -28.00 15.80 -22.19
CA PHE A 32 -26.87 16.16 -21.33
C PHE A 32 -26.78 15.25 -20.09
N ALA A 33 -27.90 15.00 -19.41
CA ALA A 33 -27.97 14.09 -18.26
C ALA A 33 -27.55 12.66 -18.62
N ASN A 34 -27.94 12.15 -19.80
CA ASN A 34 -27.53 10.83 -20.30
C ASN A 34 -26.02 10.76 -20.49
N GLN A 35 -25.45 11.77 -21.15
CA GLN A 35 -24.01 11.85 -21.39
C GLN A 35 -23.23 11.90 -20.07
N LEU A 36 -23.71 12.68 -19.11
CA LEU A 36 -23.12 12.76 -17.77
C LEU A 36 -23.17 11.41 -17.04
N ALA A 37 -24.31 10.71 -17.10
CA ALA A 37 -24.47 9.39 -16.48
C ALA A 37 -23.53 8.33 -17.10
N ARG A 38 -23.43 8.29 -18.43
CA ARG A 38 -22.50 7.39 -19.14
C ARG A 38 -21.05 7.68 -18.79
N THR A 39 -20.64 8.95 -18.83
CA THR A 39 -19.27 9.38 -18.49
C THR A 39 -18.94 9.06 -17.03
N ALA A 40 -19.89 9.26 -16.11
CA ALA A 40 -19.72 8.89 -14.71
C ALA A 40 -19.53 7.38 -14.56
N GLY A 41 -20.32 6.55 -15.25
CA GLY A 41 -20.17 5.10 -15.26
C GLY A 41 -18.80 4.63 -15.75
N GLU A 42 -18.29 5.23 -16.84
CA GLU A 42 -16.95 4.94 -17.35
C GLU A 42 -15.84 5.33 -16.36
N ARG A 43 -15.94 6.51 -15.74
CA ARG A 43 -14.99 6.97 -14.73
C ARG A 43 -14.99 6.05 -13.50
N VAL A 44 -16.16 5.67 -13.00
CA VAL A 44 -16.29 4.73 -11.88
C VAL A 44 -15.66 3.38 -12.21
N LYS A 45 -15.88 2.86 -13.43
CA LYS A 45 -15.26 1.61 -13.88
C LYS A 45 -13.73 1.73 -13.93
N ALA A 46 -13.19 2.83 -14.46
CA ALA A 46 -11.75 3.07 -14.48
C ALA A 46 -11.17 3.17 -13.06
N SER A 47 -11.86 3.86 -12.15
CA SER A 47 -11.47 3.94 -10.74
C SER A 47 -11.50 2.57 -10.05
N ALA A 48 -12.48 1.72 -10.35
CA ALA A 48 -12.57 0.37 -9.80
C ALA A 48 -11.39 -0.50 -10.25
N LEU A 49 -11.02 -0.43 -11.53
CA LEU A 49 -9.83 -1.14 -12.04
C LEU A 49 -8.54 -0.66 -11.35
N SER A 50 -8.38 0.66 -11.19
CA SER A 50 -7.23 1.21 -10.46
C SER A 50 -7.20 0.74 -9.01
N MET A 51 -8.35 0.71 -8.33
CA MET A 51 -8.44 0.27 -6.94
C MET A 51 -8.14 -1.23 -6.80
N GLN A 52 -8.61 -2.04 -7.73
CA GLN A 52 -8.29 -3.47 -7.78
C GLN A 52 -6.81 -3.71 -7.99
N SER A 53 -6.15 -2.91 -8.86
CA SER A 53 -4.70 -2.95 -9.02
C SER A 53 -3.98 -2.56 -7.72
N SER A 54 -4.45 -1.52 -7.02
CA SER A 54 -3.88 -1.13 -5.72
C SER A 54 -4.04 -2.25 -4.68
N ALA A 55 -5.20 -2.90 -4.62
CA ALA A 55 -5.41 -4.04 -3.73
C ALA A 55 -4.47 -5.20 -4.04
N SER A 56 -4.23 -5.51 -5.33
CA SER A 56 -3.27 -6.53 -5.74
C SER A 56 -1.85 -6.20 -5.26
N VAL A 57 -1.40 -4.96 -5.46
CA VAL A 57 -0.07 -4.51 -5.02
C VAL A 57 0.08 -4.61 -3.50
N LEU A 58 -0.96 -4.25 -2.75
CA LEU A 58 -0.95 -4.40 -1.28
C LEU A 58 -0.93 -5.88 -0.86
N GLY A 59 -1.61 -6.76 -1.60
CA GLY A 59 -1.54 -8.21 -1.39
C GLY A 59 -0.12 -8.75 -1.59
N ASP A 60 0.55 -8.35 -2.67
CA ASP A 60 1.95 -8.72 -2.93
C ASP A 60 2.88 -8.17 -1.85
N LEU A 61 2.67 -6.92 -1.43
CA LEU A 61 3.44 -6.28 -0.36
C LEU A 61 3.36 -7.07 0.95
N ASN A 62 2.17 -7.58 1.30
CA ASN A 62 1.99 -8.44 2.47
C ASN A 62 2.79 -9.76 2.36
N LEU A 63 2.86 -10.37 1.17
CA LEU A 63 3.69 -11.56 0.95
C LEU A 63 5.19 -11.25 1.08
N TYR A 64 5.64 -10.09 0.59
CA TYR A 64 7.02 -9.66 0.75
C TYR A 64 7.39 -9.44 2.22
N MET A 65 6.49 -8.88 3.03
CA MET A 65 6.69 -8.71 4.47
C MET A 65 6.88 -10.05 5.19
N GLN A 66 6.04 -11.04 4.89
CA GLN A 66 6.17 -12.38 5.47
C GLN A 66 7.52 -13.03 5.14
N ARG A 67 8.06 -12.78 3.94
CA ARG A 67 9.42 -13.23 3.57
C ARG A 67 10.51 -12.48 4.33
N LEU A 68 10.32 -11.17 4.55
CA LEU A 68 11.29 -10.38 5.33
C LEU A 68 11.36 -10.83 6.79
N ASP A 69 10.23 -11.18 7.40
CA ASP A 69 10.23 -11.78 8.75
C ASP A 69 11.10 -13.04 8.82
N GLN A 70 10.98 -13.94 7.83
CA GLN A 70 11.83 -15.14 7.76
C GLN A 70 13.32 -14.80 7.65
N VAL A 71 13.67 -13.79 6.83
CA VAL A 71 15.06 -13.34 6.70
C VAL A 71 15.59 -12.78 8.01
N PHE A 72 14.77 -12.05 8.78
CA PHE A 72 15.19 -11.53 10.09
C PHE A 72 15.33 -12.63 11.14
N ASP A 73 14.47 -13.65 11.12
CA ASP A 73 14.61 -14.83 11.99
C ASP A 73 15.93 -15.58 11.68
N GLU A 74 16.24 -15.76 10.40
CA GLU A 74 17.50 -16.37 9.97
C GLU A 74 18.72 -15.53 10.40
N LEU A 75 18.65 -14.22 10.26
CA LEU A 75 19.70 -13.29 10.69
C LEU A 75 19.92 -13.35 12.21
N GLY A 76 18.83 -13.37 13.00
CA GLY A 76 18.90 -13.56 14.45
C GLY A 76 19.58 -14.88 14.83
N ALA A 77 19.20 -15.98 14.16
CA ALA A 77 19.82 -17.28 14.36
C ALA A 77 21.30 -17.32 13.96
N GLN A 78 21.70 -16.59 12.91
CA GLN A 78 23.10 -16.42 12.52
C GLN A 78 23.88 -15.62 13.57
N SER A 79 23.35 -14.51 14.06
CA SER A 79 23.97 -13.70 15.13
C SER A 79 24.18 -14.51 16.41
N MET A 80 23.21 -15.34 16.82
CA MET A 80 23.36 -16.24 17.97
C MET A 80 24.50 -17.26 17.76
N ARG A 81 24.59 -17.86 16.56
CA ARG A 81 25.68 -18.80 16.22
C ARG A 81 27.04 -18.13 16.26
N ILE A 82 27.15 -16.91 15.73
CA ILE A 82 28.38 -16.10 15.84
C ILE A 82 28.72 -15.88 17.31
N GLY A 83 27.75 -15.49 18.14
CA GLY A 83 27.94 -15.27 19.57
C GLY A 83 28.48 -16.49 20.32
N ALA A 84 28.05 -17.70 19.93
CA ALA A 84 28.55 -18.95 20.48
C ALA A 84 30.01 -19.24 20.04
N ILE A 85 30.32 -19.12 18.75
CA ILE A 85 31.67 -19.31 18.21
C ILE A 85 32.65 -18.34 18.87
N VAL A 86 32.27 -17.07 18.96
CA VAL A 86 33.07 -16.02 19.61
C VAL A 86 33.29 -16.32 21.08
N GLY A 87 32.31 -16.92 21.77
CA GLY A 87 32.48 -17.43 23.14
C GLY A 87 33.57 -18.47 23.24
N SER A 88 33.54 -19.47 22.35
CA SER A 88 34.59 -20.49 22.30
C SER A 88 35.97 -19.91 21.99
N ILE A 89 36.09 -18.92 21.10
CA ILE A 89 37.37 -18.27 20.82
C ILE A 89 37.88 -17.54 22.06
N GLN A 90 37.02 -16.82 22.79
CA GLN A 90 37.40 -16.16 24.04
C GLN A 90 37.88 -17.15 25.11
N ASP A 91 37.23 -18.31 25.22
CA ASP A 91 37.68 -19.40 26.11
C ASP A 91 39.05 -19.94 25.70
N ILE A 92 39.26 -20.22 24.41
CA ILE A 92 40.55 -20.68 23.86
C ILE A 92 41.64 -19.64 24.11
N SER A 93 41.40 -18.37 23.78
CA SER A 93 42.35 -17.27 24.03
C SER A 93 42.71 -17.15 25.51
N ARG A 94 41.75 -17.33 26.42
CA ARG A 94 42.02 -17.32 27.87
C ARG A 94 42.89 -18.50 28.29
N GLN A 95 42.60 -19.70 27.81
CA GLN A 95 43.39 -20.90 28.10
C GLN A 95 44.80 -20.80 27.54
N THR A 96 44.96 -20.34 26.29
CA THR A 96 46.26 -20.13 25.65
C THR A 96 47.07 -19.07 26.39
N ASN A 97 46.44 -17.98 26.84
CA ASN A 97 47.09 -16.97 27.67
C ASN A 97 47.60 -17.55 29.01
N LEU A 98 46.82 -18.42 29.66
CA LEU A 98 47.23 -19.11 30.89
C LEU A 98 48.38 -20.12 30.64
N LEU A 99 48.32 -20.87 29.55
CA LEU A 99 49.39 -21.79 29.15
C LEU A 99 50.69 -21.02 28.86
N ALA A 100 50.60 -19.91 28.15
CA ALA A 100 51.73 -19.04 27.85
C ALA A 100 52.33 -18.42 29.13
N LEU A 101 51.49 -18.02 30.08
CA LEU A 101 51.95 -17.55 31.39
C LEU A 101 52.74 -18.64 32.13
N ASN A 102 52.23 -19.87 32.18
CA ASN A 102 52.93 -20.98 32.81
C ASN A 102 54.27 -21.28 32.11
N ALA A 103 54.31 -21.23 30.78
CA ALA A 103 55.54 -21.40 30.01
C ALA A 103 56.56 -20.28 30.29
N ALA A 104 56.11 -19.03 30.42
CA ALA A 104 56.98 -17.90 30.77
C ALA A 104 57.59 -18.06 32.19
N ILE A 105 56.80 -18.55 33.15
CA ILE A 105 57.27 -18.84 34.51
C ILE A 105 58.35 -19.94 34.48
N GLU A 106 58.12 -21.03 33.76
CA GLU A 106 59.08 -22.14 33.69
C GLU A 106 60.35 -21.75 32.91
N ALA A 107 60.21 -20.92 31.87
CA ALA A 107 61.34 -20.35 31.14
C ALA A 107 62.21 -19.45 32.04
N ALA A 108 61.59 -18.63 32.90
CA ALA A 108 62.31 -17.85 33.90
C ALA A 108 63.04 -18.74 34.92
N ARG A 109 62.41 -19.85 35.32
CA ARG A 109 62.99 -20.83 36.26
C ARG A 109 64.21 -21.56 35.69
N ALA A 110 64.23 -21.84 34.39
CA ALA A 110 65.37 -22.42 33.68
C ALA A 110 66.56 -21.45 33.49
N GLY A 111 66.41 -20.17 33.88
CA GLY A 111 67.46 -19.17 33.84
C GLY A 111 68.02 -18.93 32.44
N SER A 112 69.33 -19.10 32.26
CA SER A 112 69.99 -18.82 30.98
C SER A 112 69.54 -19.72 29.83
N HIS A 113 69.11 -20.96 30.13
CA HIS A 113 68.68 -21.96 29.15
C HIS A 113 67.24 -21.71 28.66
N GLY A 114 66.43 -20.98 29.44
CA GLY A 114 65.03 -20.68 29.13
C GLY A 114 64.81 -19.39 28.32
N ARG A 115 65.86 -18.59 28.06
CA ARG A 115 65.70 -17.25 27.43
C ARG A 115 64.96 -17.28 26.09
N GLY A 116 65.23 -18.25 25.22
CA GLY A 116 64.52 -18.39 23.95
C GLY A 116 63.04 -18.74 24.13
N PHE A 117 62.73 -19.62 25.08
CA PHE A 117 61.36 -20.01 25.42
C PHE A 117 60.57 -18.86 26.05
N ALA A 118 61.21 -18.00 26.84
CA ALA A 118 60.57 -16.83 27.44
C ALA A 118 60.03 -15.86 26.37
N VAL A 119 60.82 -15.60 25.32
CA VAL A 119 60.40 -14.72 24.21
C VAL A 119 59.20 -15.31 23.47
N VAL A 120 59.21 -16.62 23.20
CA VAL A 120 58.08 -17.30 22.55
C VAL A 120 56.83 -17.26 23.44
N ALA A 121 56.99 -17.50 24.75
CA ALA A 121 55.88 -17.47 25.69
C ALA A 121 55.22 -16.08 25.75
N ASP A 122 56.00 -15.01 25.79
CA ASP A 122 55.48 -13.64 25.77
C ASP A 122 54.75 -13.31 24.46
N GLU A 123 55.26 -13.78 23.31
CA GLU A 123 54.61 -13.58 22.01
C GLU A 123 53.27 -14.32 21.92
N VAL A 124 53.21 -15.58 22.35
CA VAL A 124 51.95 -16.35 22.42
C VAL A 124 50.94 -15.65 23.33
N ARG A 125 51.41 -15.06 24.43
CA ARG A 125 50.57 -14.31 25.37
C ARG A 125 50.03 -13.01 24.77
N ASN A 126 50.82 -12.32 23.95
CA ASN A 126 50.36 -11.16 23.19
C ASN A 126 49.30 -11.54 22.15
N LEU A 127 49.56 -12.57 21.34
CA LEU A 127 48.62 -13.09 20.34
C LEU A 127 47.30 -13.53 20.98
N SER A 128 47.37 -14.21 22.14
CA SER A 128 46.18 -14.65 22.87
C SER A 128 45.31 -13.48 23.33
N ARG A 129 45.92 -12.38 23.79
CA ARG A 129 45.19 -11.15 24.16
C ARG A 129 44.57 -10.46 22.95
N GLN A 130 45.33 -10.31 21.86
CA GLN A 130 44.79 -9.73 20.62
C GLN A 130 43.61 -10.54 20.05
N ALA A 131 43.68 -11.87 20.13
CA ALA A 131 42.58 -12.74 19.73
C ALA A 131 41.33 -12.55 20.62
N ALA A 132 41.51 -12.38 21.92
CA ALA A 132 40.40 -12.09 22.85
C ALA A 132 39.75 -10.74 22.56
N ASP A 133 40.55 -9.71 22.31
CA ASP A 133 40.09 -8.35 22.00
C ASP A 133 39.33 -8.33 20.66
N SER A 134 39.88 -8.97 19.62
CA SER A 134 39.23 -9.09 18.32
C SER A 134 37.90 -9.85 18.42
N SER A 135 37.88 -10.91 19.23
CA SER A 135 36.65 -11.68 19.51
C SER A 135 35.60 -10.83 20.20
N ALA A 136 35.99 -9.97 21.15
CA ALA A 136 35.07 -9.05 21.81
C ALA A 136 34.45 -8.04 20.83
N GLN A 137 35.24 -7.51 19.88
CA GLN A 137 34.73 -6.64 18.82
C GLN A 137 33.74 -7.36 17.90
N ILE A 138 34.03 -8.60 17.50
CA ILE A 138 33.11 -9.41 16.69
C ILE A 138 31.79 -9.65 17.46
N ARG A 139 31.85 -9.90 18.78
CA ARG A 139 30.64 -10.03 19.61
C ARG A 139 29.78 -8.77 19.55
N GLN A 140 30.39 -7.59 19.69
CA GLN A 140 29.67 -6.32 19.61
C GLN A 140 28.98 -6.14 18.26
N ILE A 141 29.65 -6.48 17.16
CA ILE A 141 29.06 -6.43 15.81
C ILE A 141 27.88 -7.40 15.71
N ALA A 142 28.01 -8.63 16.18
CA ALA A 142 26.94 -9.63 16.16
C ALA A 142 25.70 -9.17 16.95
N THR A 143 25.90 -8.62 18.15
CA THR A 143 24.81 -8.04 18.94
C THR A 143 24.18 -6.82 18.25
N GLY A 144 24.97 -5.98 17.61
CA GLY A 144 24.46 -4.85 16.83
C GLY A 144 23.60 -5.29 15.63
N LEU A 145 23.99 -6.38 14.96
CA LEU A 145 23.20 -6.98 13.88
C LEU A 145 21.87 -7.54 14.38
N GLU A 146 21.87 -8.24 15.51
CA GLU A 146 20.65 -8.74 16.16
C GLU A 146 19.68 -7.60 16.51
N GLN A 147 20.18 -6.53 17.14
CA GLN A 147 19.37 -5.35 17.46
C GLN A 147 18.82 -4.67 16.22
N SER A 148 19.62 -4.54 15.17
CA SER A 148 19.20 -3.94 13.89
C SER A 148 18.11 -4.78 13.21
N ALA A 149 18.22 -6.11 13.27
CA ALA A 149 17.21 -7.03 12.75
C ALA A 149 15.88 -6.87 13.50
N GLU A 150 15.92 -6.83 14.84
CA GLU A 150 14.73 -6.60 15.67
C GLU A 150 14.05 -5.27 15.33
N HIS A 151 14.84 -4.20 15.21
CA HIS A 151 14.32 -2.87 14.88
C HIS A 151 13.67 -2.83 13.49
N ALA A 152 14.25 -3.53 12.52
CA ALA A 152 13.68 -3.67 11.18
C ALA A 152 12.38 -4.47 11.20
N ARG A 153 12.30 -5.52 12.02
CA ARG A 153 11.11 -6.36 12.19
C ARG A 153 9.92 -5.56 12.74
N GLN A 154 10.15 -4.69 13.73
CA GLN A 154 9.12 -3.76 14.22
C GLN A 154 8.60 -2.82 13.11
N GLY A 155 9.49 -2.35 12.23
CA GLY A 155 9.10 -1.56 11.06
C GLY A 155 8.23 -2.35 10.08
N ILE A 156 8.55 -3.62 9.86
CA ILE A 156 7.74 -4.52 9.02
C ILE A 156 6.36 -4.78 9.63
N GLU A 157 6.26 -4.99 10.95
CA GLU A 157 4.96 -5.15 11.62
C GLU A 157 4.06 -3.91 11.45
N GLN A 158 4.62 -2.71 11.60
CA GLN A 158 3.89 -1.46 11.35
C GLN A 158 3.44 -1.34 9.89
N LEU A 159 4.30 -1.71 8.95
CA LEU A 159 4.00 -1.68 7.53
C LEU A 159 2.93 -2.72 7.16
N ALA A 160 2.96 -3.91 7.79
CA ALA A 160 1.94 -4.94 7.64
C ALA A 160 0.57 -4.47 8.15
N GLY A 161 0.53 -3.77 9.30
CA GLY A 161 -0.68 -3.13 9.79
C GLY A 161 -1.25 -2.09 8.82
N SER A 162 -0.39 -1.23 8.29
CA SER A 162 -0.77 -0.19 7.31
C SER A 162 -1.28 -0.80 6.00
N THR A 163 -0.66 -1.89 5.56
CA THR A 163 -1.04 -2.63 4.33
C THR A 163 -2.41 -3.27 4.47
N ARG A 164 -2.69 -3.89 5.63
CA ARG A 164 -3.99 -4.47 5.94
C ARG A 164 -5.10 -3.42 5.96
N LEU A 165 -4.85 -2.27 6.57
CA LEU A 165 -5.78 -1.15 6.54
C LEU A 165 -5.99 -0.62 5.10
N GLY A 166 -4.93 -0.58 4.29
CA GLY A 166 -5.01 -0.23 2.88
C GLY A 166 -5.90 -1.19 2.08
N LEU A 167 -5.79 -2.50 2.33
CA LEU A 167 -6.63 -3.52 1.70
C LEU A 167 -8.10 -3.37 2.09
N GLU A 168 -8.39 -3.17 3.37
CA GLU A 168 -9.75 -2.92 3.87
C GLU A 168 -10.37 -1.68 3.20
N LYS A 169 -9.62 -0.57 3.13
CA LYS A 169 -10.08 0.64 2.44
C LYS A 169 -10.30 0.43 0.94
N ALA A 170 -9.45 -0.37 0.30
CA ALA A 170 -9.62 -0.70 -1.11
C ALA A 170 -10.89 -1.51 -1.35
N GLU A 171 -11.20 -2.47 -0.47
CA GLU A 171 -12.42 -3.27 -0.52
C GLU A 171 -13.68 -2.41 -0.35
N VAL A 172 -13.69 -1.52 0.65
CA VAL A 172 -14.79 -0.56 0.84
C VAL A 172 -14.96 0.35 -0.38
N ALA A 173 -13.86 0.86 -0.94
CA ALA A 173 -13.91 1.70 -2.13
C ALA A 173 -14.46 0.94 -3.35
N LEU A 174 -14.06 -0.31 -3.55
CA LEU A 174 -14.59 -1.17 -4.62
C LEU A 174 -16.09 -1.40 -4.47
N HIS A 175 -16.57 -1.62 -3.24
CA HIS A 175 -17.99 -1.75 -2.96
C HIS A 175 -18.77 -0.48 -3.33
N SER A 176 -18.33 0.69 -2.86
CA SER A 176 -18.96 1.98 -3.20
C SER A 176 -18.92 2.26 -4.71
N MET A 177 -17.85 1.87 -5.41
CA MET A 177 -17.78 1.99 -6.86
C MET A 177 -18.81 1.09 -7.56
N GLY A 178 -19.08 -0.11 -7.05
CA GLY A 178 -20.15 -0.97 -7.55
C GLY A 178 -21.54 -0.34 -7.41
N GLU A 179 -21.82 0.31 -6.28
CA GLU A 179 -23.05 1.06 -6.07
C GLU A 179 -23.17 2.25 -7.03
N LEU A 180 -22.09 3.02 -7.21
CA LEU A 180 -22.04 4.15 -8.14
C LEU A 180 -22.24 3.71 -9.60
N GLN A 181 -21.68 2.57 -9.99
CA GLN A 181 -21.87 2.01 -11.33
C GLN A 181 -23.34 1.63 -11.55
N SER A 182 -23.96 0.98 -10.58
CA SER A 182 -25.38 0.61 -10.61
C SER A 182 -26.27 1.86 -10.69
N GLY A 183 -25.94 2.90 -9.92
CA GLY A 183 -26.64 4.19 -9.96
C GLY A 183 -26.49 4.90 -11.30
N ALA A 184 -25.32 4.84 -11.95
CA ALA A 184 -25.11 5.40 -13.29
C ALA A 184 -25.97 4.68 -14.35
N LEU A 185 -26.05 3.36 -14.30
CA LEU A 185 -26.90 2.57 -15.20
C LEU A 185 -28.38 2.88 -15.00
N ALA A 186 -28.85 2.94 -13.74
CA ALA A 186 -30.23 3.31 -13.43
C ALA A 186 -30.59 4.72 -13.94
N ARG A 187 -29.64 5.67 -13.89
CA ARG A 187 -29.84 7.02 -14.46
C ARG A 187 -29.99 7.00 -15.97
N VAL A 188 -29.19 6.21 -16.69
CA VAL A 188 -29.34 6.06 -18.15
C VAL A 188 -30.74 5.54 -18.50
N GLU A 189 -31.22 4.51 -17.79
CA GLU A 189 -32.57 3.95 -17.99
C GLU A 189 -33.67 4.99 -17.72
N VAL A 190 -33.55 5.76 -16.64
CA VAL A 190 -34.51 6.84 -16.31
C VAL A 190 -34.55 7.89 -17.41
N VAL A 191 -33.38 8.30 -17.92
CA VAL A 191 -33.28 9.30 -18.99
C VAL A 191 -33.89 8.77 -20.29
N GLU A 192 -33.59 7.52 -20.68
CA GLU A 192 -34.18 6.90 -21.88
C GLU A 192 -35.71 6.84 -21.78
N ARG A 193 -36.25 6.51 -20.60
CA ARG A 193 -37.70 6.53 -20.35
C ARG A 193 -38.30 7.92 -20.46
N ILE A 194 -37.61 8.96 -19.98
CA ILE A 194 -38.14 10.34 -20.07
C ILE A 194 -38.05 10.86 -21.51
N MET A 195 -36.95 10.58 -22.23
CA MET A 195 -36.83 10.91 -23.65
C MET A 195 -37.95 10.29 -24.50
N ALA A 196 -38.32 9.03 -24.24
CA ALA A 196 -39.44 8.37 -24.90
C ALA A 196 -40.79 9.07 -24.63
N ARG A 197 -41.00 9.57 -23.41
CA ARG A 197 -42.21 10.33 -23.05
C ARG A 197 -42.23 11.73 -23.69
N LEU A 198 -41.09 12.41 -23.72
CA LEU A 198 -40.95 13.73 -24.36
C LEU A 198 -41.24 13.65 -25.86
N ALA A 199 -40.73 12.63 -26.55
CA ALA A 199 -41.03 12.39 -27.96
C ALA A 199 -42.55 12.25 -28.22
N GLY A 200 -43.26 11.54 -27.34
CA GLY A 200 -44.72 11.43 -27.40
C GLY A 200 -45.45 12.76 -27.14
N LEU A 201 -44.98 13.56 -26.17
CA LEU A 201 -45.54 14.89 -25.89
C LEU A 201 -45.29 15.87 -27.03
N HIS A 202 -44.12 15.82 -27.65
CA HIS A 202 -43.79 16.63 -28.82
C HIS A 202 -44.73 16.33 -29.99
N ASP A 203 -44.97 15.05 -30.28
CA ASP A 203 -45.90 14.64 -31.35
C ASP A 203 -47.34 15.07 -31.05
N LEU A 204 -47.81 14.90 -29.81
CA LEU A 204 -49.13 15.37 -29.39
C LEU A 204 -49.28 16.90 -29.51
N ALA A 205 -48.26 17.67 -29.12
CA ALA A 205 -48.26 19.13 -29.25
C ALA A 205 -48.33 19.57 -30.73
N LEU A 206 -47.59 18.90 -31.61
CA LEU A 206 -47.66 19.14 -33.06
C LEU A 206 -49.02 18.79 -33.65
N GLN A 207 -49.62 17.66 -33.25
CA GLN A 207 -50.96 17.28 -33.68
C GLN A 207 -52.02 18.30 -33.21
N ALA A 208 -51.97 18.71 -31.94
CA ALA A 208 -52.86 19.73 -31.40
C ALA A 208 -52.71 21.07 -32.12
N LYS A 209 -51.48 21.49 -32.44
CA LYS A 209 -51.21 22.71 -33.22
C LYS A 209 -51.86 22.66 -34.60
N ARG A 210 -51.86 21.49 -35.27
CA ARG A 210 -52.52 21.29 -36.57
C ARG A 210 -54.05 21.29 -36.49
N MET A 211 -54.65 21.03 -35.33
CA MET A 211 -56.11 21.02 -35.14
C MET A 211 -56.72 22.38 -34.82
N VAL A 212 -55.89 23.34 -34.37
CA VAL A 212 -56.31 24.67 -33.91
C VAL A 212 -56.12 25.75 -35.00
N VAL A 213 -55.38 25.42 -36.07
CA VAL A 213 -55.26 26.19 -37.33
C VAL A 213 -56.36 25.77 -38.29
#